data_AF-A0A9D6DH05-F1
#
_entry.id   AF-A0A9D6DH05-F1
#
_cell.length_a   1.000
_cell.length_b   1.000
_cell.length_c   1.000
_cell.angle_alpha   90.00
_cell.angle_beta   90.00
_cell.angle_gamma   90.00
#
_symmetry.space_group_name_H-M   'P 1'
#
loop_
_entity.id
_entity.type
_entity.pdbx_description
1 polymer ?
#
loop_
_entity_poly.entity_id
_entity_poly.type
_entity_poly.pdbx_seq_one_letter_code
_entity_poly.pdbx_strand_id
1 'polypeptide(L)'
;MKIMSARNAKNRFGEFLDSARREPVVVTKNDRPVGIMISIEDAADTLLPEFLLDKEPGYDGWLFDKVSATLARVDSGATRLRGHDEAMTQLKERLRARVPGKTA
;
A
#
# COMPACT_ATOMS: atom_id res chain seq x y z
N MET A 1 -5.30 10.91 13.89
CA MET A 1 -4.76 9.73 14.60
C MET A 1 -5.19 9.82 16.05
N LYS A 2 -5.89 8.80 16.55
CA LYS A 2 -6.45 8.77 17.91
C LYS A 2 -5.59 7.89 18.83
N ILE A 3 -5.51 8.23 20.12
CA ILE A 3 -4.81 7.42 21.13
C ILE A 3 -5.83 6.87 22.12
N MET A 4 -5.76 5.58 22.42
CA MET A 4 -6.67 4.91 23.33
C MET A 4 -5.91 3.97 24.26
N SER A 5 -6.27 3.95 25.55
CA SER A 5 -5.67 2.97 26.48
C SER A 5 -6.16 1.55 26.15
N ALA A 6 -5.33 0.54 26.41
CA ALA A 6 -5.67 -0.87 26.23
C ALA A 6 -6.92 -1.27 27.03
N ARG A 7 -7.14 -0.64 28.20
CA ARG A 7 -8.35 -0.83 29.00
C ARG A 7 -9.58 -0.29 28.27
N ASN A 8 -9.50 0.90 27.68
CA ASN A 8 -10.61 1.49 26.93
C ASN A 8 -10.89 0.72 25.65
N ALA A 9 -9.85 0.31 24.91
CA ALA A 9 -10.01 -0.51 23.71
C ALA A 9 -10.69 -1.85 24.02
N LYS A 10 -10.30 -2.52 25.13
CA LYS A 10 -10.94 -3.75 25.58
C LYS A 10 -12.40 -3.55 25.99
N ASN A 11 -12.68 -2.51 26.78
CA ASN A 11 -14.01 -2.30 27.37
C ASN A 11 -15.02 -1.69 26.38
N ARG A 12 -14.55 -1.01 25.34
CA ARG A 12 -15.36 -0.34 24.33
C ARG A 12 -14.97 -0.76 22.93
N PHE A 13 -14.89 -2.07 22.71
CA PHE A 13 -14.37 -2.62 21.47
C PHE A 13 -15.14 -2.14 20.22
N GLY A 14 -16.47 -1.98 20.30
CA GLY A 14 -17.27 -1.41 19.21
C GLY A 14 -16.86 0.02 18.83
N GLU A 15 -16.75 0.92 19.82
CA GLU A 15 -16.32 2.31 19.61
C GLU A 15 -14.87 2.37 19.09
N PHE A 16 -14.02 1.45 19.53
CA PHE A 16 -12.65 1.29 19.07
C PHE A 16 -12.60 0.91 17.58
N LEU A 17 -13.39 -0.07 17.13
CA LEU A 17 -13.49 -0.45 15.72
C LEU A 17 -14.02 0.70 14.86
N ASP A 18 -15.08 1.37 15.31
CA ASP A 18 -15.66 2.51 14.60
C ASP A 18 -14.70 3.70 14.50
N SER A 19 -13.81 3.86 15.49
CA SER A 19 -12.73 4.85 15.44
C SER A 19 -11.65 4.43 14.45
N ALA A 20 -11.21 3.17 14.49
CA ALA A 20 -10.16 2.62 13.63
C ALA A 20 -10.54 2.58 12.14
N ARG A 21 -11.84 2.53 11.82
CA ARG A 21 -12.36 2.66 10.45
C ARG A 21 -12.29 4.08 9.89
N ARG A 22 -12.24 5.11 10.73
CA ARG A 22 -12.22 6.52 10.30
C ARG A 22 -10.81 7.10 10.32
N GLU A 23 -9.99 6.66 11.25
CA GLU A 23 -8.61 7.09 11.39
C GLU A 23 -7.77 6.05 12.17
N PRO A 24 -6.44 6.02 12.00
CA PRO A 24 -5.58 5.12 12.76
C PRO A 24 -5.67 5.38 14.27
N VAL A 25 -5.78 4.30 15.05
CA VAL A 25 -5.86 4.33 16.52
C VAL A 25 -4.64 3.66 17.13
N VAL A 26 -3.88 4.40 17.94
CA VAL A 26 -2.76 3.86 18.72
C VAL A 26 -3.28 3.37 20.07
N VAL A 27 -2.96 2.12 20.41
CA VAL A 27 -3.28 1.53 21.70
C VAL A 27 -2.09 1.67 22.64
N THR A 28 -2.31 2.24 23.83
CA THR A 28 -1.29 2.38 24.88
C THR A 28 -1.58 1.51 26.09
N LYS A 29 -0.55 0.97 26.73
CA LYS A 29 -0.64 0.27 28.03
C LYS A 29 0.32 0.96 29.00
N ASN A 30 -0.19 1.50 30.11
CA ASN A 30 0.59 2.29 31.06
C ASN A 30 1.40 3.39 30.36
N ASP A 31 0.71 4.18 29.52
CA ASP A 31 1.27 5.27 28.71
C ASP A 31 2.34 4.87 27.68
N ARG A 32 2.62 3.57 27.52
CA ARG A 32 3.51 3.04 26.49
C ARG A 32 2.70 2.57 25.27
N PRO A 33 3.02 3.01 24.03
CA PRO A 33 2.38 2.47 22.83
C PRO A 33 2.70 0.97 22.68
N VAL A 34 1.66 0.18 22.43
CA VAL A 34 1.74 -1.29 22.32
C VAL A 34 1.18 -1.84 21.01
N GLY A 35 0.36 -1.07 20.30
CA GLY A 35 -0.19 -1.49 19.01
C GLY A 35 -0.85 -0.34 18.28
N ILE A 36 -1.08 -0.52 16.99
CA ILE A 36 -1.82 0.43 16.14
C ILE A 36 -2.88 -0.39 15.42
N MET A 37 -4.10 0.14 15.37
CA MET A 37 -5.16 -0.38 14.52
C MET A 37 -5.43 0.62 13.42
N ILE A 38 -5.45 0.12 12.18
CA ILE A 38 -5.75 0.87 10.96
C ILE A 38 -6.80 0.09 10.18
N SER A 39 -7.63 0.80 9.42
CA SER A 39 -8.58 0.16 8.51
C SER A 39 -7.83 -0.56 7.39
N ILE A 40 -8.43 -1.61 6.81
CA ILE A 40 -7.83 -2.31 5.66
C ILE A 40 -7.76 -1.39 4.43
N GLU A 41 -8.75 -0.50 4.28
CA GLU A 41 -8.80 0.50 3.20
C GLU A 41 -7.62 1.47 3.32
N ASP A 42 -7.40 2.05 4.50
CA ASP A 42 -6.24 2.93 4.73
C ASP A 42 -4.92 2.17 4.68
N ALA A 43 -4.91 0.89 5.08
CA ALA A 43 -3.72 0.06 4.96
C ALA A 43 -3.38 -0.21 3.48
N ALA A 44 -4.39 -0.43 2.61
CA ALA A 44 -4.21 -0.68 1.18
C ALA A 44 -3.49 0.46 0.44
N ASP A 45 -3.63 1.69 0.92
CA ASP A 45 -2.93 2.86 0.39
C ASP A 45 -1.49 3.01 0.95
N THR A 46 -1.08 2.10 1.84
CA THR A 46 0.29 2.00 2.36
C THR A 46 0.95 0.70 1.88
N LEU A 47 2.27 0.57 2.07
CA LEU A 47 2.97 -0.70 1.82
C LEU A 47 2.74 -1.75 2.92
N LEU A 48 1.97 -1.44 3.97
CA LEU A 48 1.79 -2.33 5.13
C LEU A 48 1.14 -3.67 4.79
N PRO A 49 0.11 -3.76 3.93
CA PRO A 49 -0.50 -5.02 3.54
C PRO A 49 0.50 -5.93 2.82
N GLU A 50 1.36 -5.37 1.97
CA GLU A 50 2.40 -6.13 1.28
C GLU A 50 3.49 -6.62 2.24
N PHE A 51 3.70 -5.96 3.39
CA PHE A 51 4.66 -6.42 4.40
C PHE A 51 4.06 -7.36 5.45
N LEU A 52 2.75 -7.30 5.69
CA LEU A 52 2.09 -7.97 6.83
C LEU A 52 1.11 -9.08 6.43
N LEU A 53 0.57 -9.08 5.22
CA LEU A 53 -0.28 -10.17 4.74
C LEU A 53 0.59 -11.29 4.17
N ASP A 54 0.19 -12.52 4.44
CA ASP A 54 0.81 -13.70 3.85
C ASP A 54 0.73 -13.59 2.33
N LYS A 55 1.89 -13.34 1.72
CA LYS A 55 2.03 -13.33 0.27
C LYS A 55 1.82 -14.75 -0.24
N GLU A 56 1.28 -14.88 -1.46
CA GLU A 56 1.22 -16.18 -2.10
C GLU A 56 2.62 -16.84 -2.10
N PRO A 57 2.73 -18.13 -1.76
CA PRO A 57 4.01 -18.84 -1.77
C PRO A 57 4.75 -18.63 -3.10
N GLY A 58 5.96 -18.09 -3.04
CA GLY A 58 6.79 -17.81 -4.22
C GLY A 58 6.73 -16.37 -4.75
N TYR A 59 5.83 -15.51 -4.22
CA TYR A 59 5.77 -14.09 -4.60
C TYR A 59 7.11 -13.38 -4.36
N ASP A 60 7.76 -13.63 -3.22
CA ASP A 60 9.02 -12.95 -2.89
C ASP A 60 10.16 -13.34 -3.83
N GLY A 61 10.25 -14.62 -4.21
CA GLY A 61 11.24 -15.08 -5.19
C GLY A 61 10.99 -14.46 -6.56
N TRP A 62 9.73 -14.49 -7.03
CA TRP A 62 9.35 -13.85 -8.29
C TRP A 62 9.62 -12.34 -8.29
N LEU A 63 9.28 -11.65 -7.20
CA LEU A 63 9.50 -10.20 -7.09
C LEU A 63 10.99 -9.89 -7.14
N PHE A 64 11.80 -10.65 -6.41
CA PHE A 64 13.26 -10.50 -6.39
C PHE A 64 13.85 -10.70 -7.79
N ASP A 65 13.45 -11.76 -8.50
CA ASP A 65 13.93 -12.05 -9.85
C ASP A 65 13.54 -10.94 -10.83
N LYS A 66 12.28 -10.47 -10.76
CA LYS A 66 11.77 -9.41 -11.62
C LYS A 66 12.49 -8.09 -11.41
N VAL A 67 12.69 -7.69 -10.15
CA VAL A 67 13.41 -6.45 -9.81
C VAL A 67 14.87 -6.55 -10.26
N SER A 68 15.55 -7.66 -9.95
CA SER A 68 16.95 -7.89 -10.33
C SER A 68 17.15 -7.86 -11.85
N ALA A 69 16.27 -8.54 -12.60
CA ALA A 69 16.31 -8.53 -14.06
C ALA A 69 16.06 -7.13 -14.63
N THR A 70 15.15 -6.36 -14.02
CA THR A 70 14.88 -4.98 -14.45
C THR A 70 16.08 -4.08 -14.20
N LEU A 71 16.72 -4.18 -13.03
CA LEU A 71 17.92 -3.43 -12.69
C LEU A 71 19.07 -3.75 -13.65
N ALA A 72 19.32 -5.02 -13.97
CA ALA A 72 20.34 -5.43 -14.93
C ALA A 72 20.08 -4.85 -16.34
N ARG A 73 18.81 -4.77 -16.76
CA ARG A 73 18.46 -4.14 -18.04
C ARG A 73 18.65 -2.62 -18.03
N VAL A 74 18.44 -1.98 -16.89
CA VAL A 74 18.70 -0.54 -16.74
C VAL A 74 20.21 -0.28 -16.78
N ASP A 75 21.00 -1.05 -16.04
CA ASP A 75 22.45 -0.92 -15.95
C ASP A 75 23.14 -1.17 -17.30
N SER A 76 22.69 -2.19 -18.05
CA SER A 76 23.16 -2.45 -19.41
C SER A 76 22.68 -1.44 -20.47
N GLY A 77 21.87 -0.45 -20.10
CA GLY A 77 21.28 0.51 -21.04
C GLY A 77 20.19 -0.06 -21.96
N ALA A 78 19.80 -1.33 -21.76
CA ALA A 78 18.74 -1.98 -22.52
C ALA A 78 17.33 -1.44 -22.18
N THR A 79 17.19 -0.73 -21.07
CA THR A 79 15.96 -0.03 -20.68
C THR A 79 16.13 1.47 -20.79
N ARG A 80 15.31 2.12 -21.63
CA ARG A 80 15.25 3.57 -21.72
C ARG A 80 14.58 4.17 -20.48
N LEU A 81 15.35 4.92 -19.69
CA LEU A 81 14.81 5.73 -18.62
C LEU A 81 14.12 6.97 -19.20
N ARG A 82 13.00 7.38 -18.59
CA ARG A 82 12.25 8.59 -18.96
C ARG A 82 12.03 9.44 -17.73
N GLY A 83 11.99 10.76 -17.92
CA GLY A 83 11.56 11.67 -16.87
C GLY A 83 10.11 11.41 -16.47
N HIS A 84 9.76 11.77 -15.24
CA HIS A 84 8.42 11.53 -14.69
C HIS A 84 7.31 12.10 -15.60
N ASP A 85 7.40 13.37 -15.98
CA ASP A 85 6.38 14.04 -16.80
C ASP A 85 6.22 13.39 -18.19
N GLU A 86 7.33 12.99 -18.81
CA GLU A 86 7.35 12.28 -20.09
C GLU A 86 6.69 10.90 -19.96
N ALA A 87 7.01 10.17 -18.89
CA ALA A 87 6.43 8.85 -18.61
C ALA A 87 4.91 8.96 -18.37
N MET A 88 4.47 9.95 -17.59
CA MET A 88 3.06 10.19 -17.31
C MET A 88 2.28 10.62 -18.57
N THR A 89 2.91 11.41 -19.45
CA THR A 89 2.32 11.79 -20.74
C THR A 89 2.11 10.57 -21.64
N GLN A 90 3.13 9.72 -21.81
CA GLN A 90 2.99 8.50 -22.59
C GLN A 90 1.97 7.51 -22.02
N LEU A 91 1.89 7.41 -20.69
CA LEU A 91 0.87 6.59 -20.04
C LEU A 91 -0.54 7.10 -20.39
N LYS A 92 -0.78 8.41 -20.28
CA LYS A 92 -2.06 9.04 -20.64
C LYS A 92 -2.40 8.81 -22.11
N GLU A 93 -1.44 8.95 -23.02
CA GLU A 93 -1.62 8.68 -24.45
C GLU A 93 -1.97 7.22 -24.73
N ARG A 94 -1.24 6.27 -24.11
CA ARG A 94 -1.52 4.84 -24.24
C ARG A 94 -2.89 4.47 -23.71
N LEU A 95 -3.30 5.03 -22.57
CA LEU A 95 -4.63 4.80 -22.02
C LEU A 95 -5.72 5.34 -22.94
N ARG A 96 -5.55 6.55 -23.48
CA ARG A 96 -6.47 7.14 -24.47
C ARG A 96 -6.59 6.27 -25.73
N ALA A 97 -5.48 5.76 -26.25
CA ALA A 97 -5.46 4.88 -27.42
C ALA A 97 -6.08 3.50 -27.15
N ARG A 98 -6.17 3.08 -25.88
CA ARG A 98 -6.67 1.77 -25.46
C ARG A 98 -8.15 1.79 -25.07
N VAL A 99 -8.83 2.93 -25.12
CA VAL A 99 -10.30 3.01 -25.01
C VAL A 99 -10.88 2.75 -26.41
N PRO A 100 -11.43 1.55 -26.70
CA PRO A 100 -12.28 1.42 -27.87
C PRO A 100 -13.54 2.25 -27.60
N GLY A 101 -13.99 3.04 -28.58
CA GLY A 101 -15.17 3.87 -28.46
C GLY A 101 -16.36 3.11 -27.87
N LYS A 102 -16.73 3.46 -26.63
CA LYS A 102 -18.06 3.22 -26.10
C LYS A 102 -18.89 4.46 -26.46
N THR A 103 -19.14 4.63 -27.76
CA THR A 103 -20.03 5.64 -28.32
C THR A 103 -21.25 4.93 -28.91
N ALA A 104 -22.41 5.40 -28.44
CA ALA A 104 -23.79 5.06 -28.80
C ALA A 104 -24.32 3.73 -28.23
#